data_AF-A0A397E955-F1
#
_entry.id   AF-A0A397E955-F1
#
_cell.length_a   1.000
_cell.length_b   1.000
_cell.length_c   1.000
_cell.angle_alpha   90.00
_cell.angle_beta   90.00
_cell.angle_gamma   90.00
#
_symmetry.space_group_name_H-M   'P 1'
#
loop_
_entity.id
_entity.type
_entity.pdbx_description
1 polymer ?
#
loop_
_entity_poly.entity_id
_entity_poly.type
_entity_poly.pdbx_seq_one_letter_code
_entity_poly.pdbx_strand_id
1 'polypeptide(L)'
;MFNHNYFVQWFGKLLDEVEELGWSSVVFVMDNAKYHKGKPKSTPKGTWRKSDLYQACVDNTLTDVAPTDLKSTIWKTLKKHLDEHVLPVVVTMAQARGHHVVYVTPGFSELQPIEMVWANVKGPVGRAYTSTTTFQDVLDRLERAFFELDSEVICNTIKSSTAKLLDLD
;
A
#
# COMPACT_ATOMS: atom_id res chain seq x y z
N MET A 1 14.26 10.22 -1.17
CA MET A 1 13.60 9.72 0.06
C MET A 1 12.28 9.09 -0.35
N PHE A 2 12.03 7.85 0.08
CA PHE A 2 10.79 7.13 -0.24
C PHE A 2 9.64 7.71 0.58
N ASN A 3 8.66 8.34 -0.10
CA ASN A 3 7.53 9.03 0.53
C ASN A 3 6.26 8.83 -0.30
N HIS A 4 5.12 9.34 0.18
CA HIS A 4 3.83 9.17 -0.50
C HIS A 4 3.81 9.71 -1.94
N ASN A 5 4.38 10.90 -2.21
CA ASN A 5 4.40 11.46 -3.56
C ASN A 5 5.23 10.59 -4.51
N TYR A 6 6.39 10.12 -4.05
CA TYR A 6 7.22 9.20 -4.80
C TYR A 6 6.48 7.90 -5.10
N PHE A 7 5.83 7.31 -4.09
CA PHE A 7 5.07 6.07 -4.23
C PHE A 7 3.92 6.21 -5.24
N VAL A 8 3.17 7.31 -5.19
CA VAL A 8 2.08 7.58 -6.15
C VAL A 8 2.62 7.67 -7.59
N GLN A 9 3.75 8.35 -7.81
CA GLN A 9 4.37 8.42 -9.13
C GLN A 9 4.85 7.05 -9.62
N TRP A 10 5.47 6.28 -8.73
CA TRP A 10 5.91 4.92 -9.04
C TRP A 10 4.74 3.98 -9.34
N PHE A 11 3.66 4.06 -8.56
CA PHE A 11 2.45 3.24 -8.76
C PHE A 11 1.76 3.57 -10.08
N GLY A 12 1.80 4.84 -10.53
CA GLY A 12 1.36 5.22 -11.87
C GLY A 12 2.11 4.48 -12.98
N LYS A 13 3.44 4.43 -12.89
CA LYS A 13 4.28 3.68 -13.84
C LYS A 13 4.00 2.18 -13.81
N LEU A 14 3.82 1.62 -12.62
CA LEU A 14 3.46 0.20 -12.46
C LEU A 14 2.15 -0.12 -13.18
N LEU A 15 1.14 0.74 -13.06
CA LEU A 15 -0.13 0.58 -13.77
C LEU A 15 0.06 0.66 -15.29
N ASP A 16 0.91 1.59 -15.78
CA ASP A 16 1.25 1.69 -17.21
C ASP A 16 1.89 0.39 -17.73
N GLU A 17 2.89 -0.14 -17.01
CA GLU A 17 3.56 -1.39 -17.36
C GLU A 17 2.59 -2.58 -17.35
N VAL A 18 1.70 -2.67 -16.37
CA VAL A 18 0.69 -3.73 -16.26
C VAL A 18 -0.24 -3.75 -17.47
N GLU A 19 -0.69 -2.58 -17.92
CA GLU A 19 -1.55 -2.43 -19.10
C GLU A 19 -0.80 -2.67 -20.41
N GLU A 20 0.45 -2.20 -20.53
CA GLU A 20 1.32 -2.47 -21.68
C GLU A 20 1.57 -3.97 -21.87
N LEU A 21 1.64 -4.73 -20.77
CA LEU A 21 1.72 -6.19 -20.78
C LEU A 21 0.38 -6.87 -21.11
N GLY A 22 -0.71 -6.12 -21.27
CA GLY A 22 -2.03 -6.63 -21.64
C GLY A 22 -2.87 -7.17 -20.47
N TRP A 23 -2.48 -6.89 -19.23
CA TRP A 23 -3.22 -7.34 -18.05
C TRP A 23 -4.34 -6.36 -17.69
N SER A 24 -5.55 -6.88 -17.52
CA SER A 24 -6.72 -6.12 -17.04
C SER A 24 -7.22 -6.70 -15.72
N SER A 25 -7.96 -5.90 -14.93
CA SER A 25 -8.59 -6.37 -13.68
C SER A 25 -7.61 -6.95 -12.64
N VAL A 26 -6.35 -6.56 -12.72
CA VAL A 26 -5.31 -6.91 -11.73
C VAL A 26 -5.70 -6.46 -10.32
N VAL A 27 -5.39 -7.32 -9.34
CA VAL A 27 -5.51 -7.04 -7.91
C VAL A 27 -4.13 -6.78 -7.33
N PHE A 28 -3.87 -5.53 -6.94
CA PHE A 28 -2.66 -5.12 -6.25
C PHE A 28 -2.81 -5.35 -4.74
N VAL A 29 -2.06 -6.31 -4.21
CA VAL A 29 -2.06 -6.63 -2.78
C VAL A 29 -0.92 -5.86 -2.09
N MET A 30 -1.23 -5.04 -1.09
CA MET A 30 -0.26 -4.16 -0.41
C MET A 30 -0.31 -4.28 1.12
N ASP A 31 0.81 -3.97 1.76
CA ASP A 31 0.88 -3.81 3.21
C ASP A 31 0.22 -2.49 3.69
N ASN A 32 0.22 -2.25 5.00
CA ASN A 32 -0.38 -1.06 5.61
C ASN A 32 0.59 0.12 5.75
N ALA A 33 1.71 0.15 5.00
CA ALA A 33 2.67 1.24 5.11
C ALA A 33 1.99 2.60 4.90
N LYS A 34 2.36 3.59 5.73
CA LYS A 34 1.68 4.91 5.76
C LYS A 34 1.63 5.59 4.39
N TYR A 35 2.68 5.41 3.59
CA TYR A 35 2.77 6.02 2.25
C TYR A 35 1.90 5.31 1.20
N HIS A 36 1.45 4.07 1.41
CA HIS A 36 0.45 3.40 0.57
C HIS A 36 -0.97 3.91 0.82
N LYS A 37 -1.23 4.43 2.03
CA LYS A 37 -2.56 4.89 2.48
C LYS A 37 -2.75 6.40 2.44
N GLY A 38 -1.88 7.12 1.74
CA GLY A 38 -2.01 8.57 1.62
C GLY A 38 -3.28 8.95 0.86
N LYS A 39 -4.10 9.78 1.49
CA LYS A 39 -5.33 10.36 0.93
C LYS A 39 -5.02 11.61 0.10
N PRO A 40 -5.96 12.09 -0.73
CA PRO A 40 -5.79 13.33 -1.49
C PRO A 40 -5.27 14.50 -0.64
N LYS A 41 -4.49 15.40 -1.24
CA LYS A 41 -3.91 16.55 -0.52
C LYS A 41 -4.99 17.49 0.07
N SER A 42 -6.16 17.51 -0.55
CA SER A 42 -7.34 18.26 -0.11
C SER A 42 -8.03 17.65 1.12
N THR A 43 -7.71 16.41 1.49
CA THR A 43 -8.33 15.75 2.65
C THR A 43 -8.03 16.53 3.94
N PRO A 44 -9.06 16.87 4.74
CA PRO A 44 -8.87 17.56 6.01
C PRO A 44 -7.91 16.83 6.95
N LYS A 45 -7.14 17.61 7.73
CA LYS A 45 -6.16 17.10 8.69
C LYS A 45 -6.46 17.64 10.07
N GLY A 46 -6.25 16.83 11.12
CA GLY A 46 -6.47 17.26 12.52
C GLY A 46 -5.65 18.48 12.95
N THR A 47 -4.62 18.87 12.19
CA THR A 47 -3.85 20.09 12.39
C THR A 47 -4.57 21.36 11.93
N TRP A 48 -5.62 21.27 11.10
CA TRP A 48 -6.42 22.41 10.63
C TRP A 48 -7.07 23.18 11.79
N ARG A 49 -7.54 24.42 11.53
CA ARG A 49 -8.22 25.21 12.57
C ARG A 49 -9.57 24.55 12.91
N LYS A 50 -10.07 24.81 14.12
CA LYS A 50 -11.36 24.27 14.57
C LYS A 50 -12.50 24.66 13.62
N SER A 51 -12.52 25.91 13.15
CA SER A 51 -13.47 26.42 12.18
C SER A 51 -13.46 25.62 10.87
N ASP A 52 -12.27 25.33 10.35
CA ASP A 52 -12.11 24.65 9.06
C ASP A 52 -12.49 23.16 9.17
N LEU A 53 -12.21 22.54 10.31
CA LEU A 53 -12.68 21.18 10.60
C LEU A 53 -14.20 21.11 10.72
N TYR A 54 -14.84 22.09 11.37
CA TYR A 54 -16.28 22.17 11.45
C TYR A 54 -16.90 22.40 10.06
N GLN A 55 -16.32 23.30 9.26
CA GLN A 55 -16.79 23.52 7.89
C GLN A 55 -16.68 22.22 7.07
N ALA A 56 -15.58 21.48 7.19
CA ALA A 56 -15.45 20.19 6.54
C ALA A 56 -16.50 19.17 7.02
N CYS A 57 -16.92 19.19 8.29
CA CYS A 57 -18.06 18.39 8.75
C CYS A 57 -19.36 18.77 8.03
N VAL A 58 -19.64 20.08 7.90
CA VAL A 58 -20.81 20.59 7.17
C VAL A 58 -20.77 20.18 5.70
N ASP A 59 -19.62 20.33 5.05
CA ASP A 59 -19.42 19.97 3.64
C ASP A 59 -19.62 18.45 3.40
N ASN A 60 -19.36 17.62 4.41
CA ASN A 60 -19.58 16.16 4.38
C ASN A 60 -20.92 15.75 5.02
N THR A 61 -21.83 16.70 5.27
CA THR A 61 -23.19 16.47 5.81
C THR A 61 -23.19 15.71 7.16
N LEU A 62 -22.19 15.95 8.02
CA LEU A 62 -22.11 15.35 9.37
C LEU A 62 -22.95 16.18 10.35
N THR A 63 -24.03 15.58 10.89
CA THR A 63 -25.03 16.28 11.73
C THR A 63 -24.79 16.14 13.24
N ASP A 64 -23.92 15.23 13.63
CA ASP A 64 -23.58 14.85 15.00
C ASP A 64 -22.43 15.69 15.60
N VAL A 65 -22.23 16.91 15.07
CA VAL A 65 -21.16 17.83 15.46
C VAL A 65 -21.69 19.27 15.53
N ALA A 66 -21.39 19.98 16.63
CA ALA A 66 -21.73 21.38 16.83
C ALA A 66 -20.49 22.29 16.73
N PRO A 67 -20.63 23.58 16.36
CA PRO A 67 -19.51 24.51 16.28
C PRO A 67 -18.91 24.83 17.66
N THR A 68 -19.67 24.61 18.73
CA THR A 68 -19.25 24.76 20.12
C THR A 68 -18.38 23.60 20.61
N ASP A 69 -18.42 22.44 19.95
CA ASP A 69 -17.70 21.23 20.38
C ASP A 69 -16.18 21.43 20.45
N LEU A 70 -15.51 20.61 21.26
CA LEU A 70 -14.05 20.59 21.30
C LEU A 70 -13.48 20.20 19.93
N LYS A 71 -12.35 20.80 19.55
CA LYS A 71 -11.65 20.48 18.29
C LYS A 71 -11.38 18.97 18.14
N SER A 72 -11.06 18.29 19.25
CA SER A 72 -10.83 16.85 19.29
C SER A 72 -12.09 16.04 18.96
N THR A 73 -13.26 16.46 19.44
CA THR A 73 -14.55 15.84 19.14
C THR A 73 -14.90 16.01 17.66
N ILE A 74 -14.82 17.24 17.15
CA ILE A 74 -15.04 17.55 15.73
C ILE A 74 -14.12 16.69 14.85
N TRP A 75 -12.81 16.67 15.17
CA TRP A 75 -11.84 15.87 14.43
C TRP A 75 -12.12 14.38 14.52
N LYS A 76 -12.53 13.85 15.66
CA LYS A 76 -12.84 12.42 15.83
C LYS A 76 -13.96 11.98 14.89
N THR A 77 -15.07 12.74 14.85
CA THR A 77 -16.21 12.45 13.97
C THR A 77 -15.81 12.59 12.50
N LEU A 78 -15.17 13.69 12.12
CA LEU A 78 -14.70 13.90 10.75
C LEU A 78 -13.71 12.82 10.32
N LYS A 79 -12.73 12.48 11.16
CA LYS A 79 -11.72 11.47 10.85
C LYS A 79 -12.37 10.11 10.58
N LYS A 80 -13.35 9.70 11.38
CA LYS A 80 -14.10 8.45 11.16
C LYS A 80 -14.73 8.46 9.76
N HIS A 81 -15.47 9.51 9.42
CA HIS A 81 -16.08 9.65 8.10
C HIS A 81 -15.04 9.60 6.98
N LEU A 82 -13.93 10.33 7.12
CA LEU A 82 -12.85 10.34 6.13
C LEU A 82 -12.20 8.96 5.98
N ASP A 83 -12.05 8.18 7.05
CA ASP A 83 -11.47 6.83 7.00
C ASP A 83 -12.38 5.83 6.28
N GLU A 84 -13.70 6.02 6.37
CA GLU A 84 -14.70 5.17 5.73
C GLU A 84 -14.95 5.54 4.25
N HIS A 85 -14.89 6.84 3.91
CA HIS A 85 -15.38 7.33 2.62
C HIS A 85 -14.28 7.91 1.71
N VAL A 86 -13.10 8.26 2.24
CA VAL A 86 -12.01 8.81 1.43
C VAL A 86 -10.93 7.76 1.22
N LEU A 87 -10.94 7.20 0.01
CA LEU A 87 -9.98 6.22 -0.43
C LEU A 87 -8.56 6.81 -0.56
N PRO A 88 -7.51 6.00 -0.32
CA PRO A 88 -6.14 6.37 -0.68
C PRO A 88 -6.01 6.66 -2.19
N VAL A 89 -5.10 7.57 -2.54
CA VAL A 89 -4.90 8.02 -3.93
C VAL A 89 -4.60 6.85 -4.89
N VAL A 90 -3.80 5.88 -4.45
CA VAL A 90 -3.44 4.73 -5.29
C VAL A 90 -4.61 3.78 -5.52
N VAL A 91 -5.57 3.71 -4.59
CA VAL A 91 -6.80 2.92 -4.76
C VAL A 91 -7.66 3.53 -5.85
N THR A 92 -7.87 4.86 -5.82
CA THR A 92 -8.66 5.54 -6.85
C THR A 92 -7.97 5.50 -8.21
N MET A 93 -6.63 5.60 -8.27
CA MET A 93 -5.86 5.42 -9.51
C MET A 93 -6.08 4.04 -10.13
N ALA A 94 -6.00 2.97 -9.33
CA ALA A 94 -6.23 1.61 -9.81
C ALA A 94 -7.67 1.42 -10.28
N GLN A 95 -8.66 1.84 -9.49
CA GLN A 95 -10.08 1.71 -9.81
C GLN A 95 -10.47 2.44 -11.10
N ALA A 96 -9.94 3.64 -11.32
CA ALA A 96 -10.17 4.41 -12.54
C ALA A 96 -9.70 3.69 -13.82
N ARG A 97 -8.77 2.73 -13.67
CA ARG A 97 -8.20 1.90 -14.74
C ARG A 97 -8.75 0.46 -14.73
N GLY A 98 -9.81 0.20 -13.95
CA GLY A 98 -10.42 -1.13 -13.85
C GLY A 98 -9.64 -2.14 -13.01
N HIS A 99 -8.63 -1.69 -12.26
CA HIS A 99 -7.83 -2.50 -11.34
C HIS A 99 -8.29 -2.33 -9.88
N HIS A 100 -7.83 -3.23 -9.02
CA HIS A 100 -8.23 -3.29 -7.62
C HIS A 100 -7.01 -3.19 -6.71
N VAL A 101 -7.20 -2.60 -5.54
CA VAL A 101 -6.18 -2.58 -4.47
C VAL A 101 -6.78 -3.23 -3.23
N VAL A 102 -6.04 -4.16 -2.64
CA VAL A 102 -6.40 -4.83 -1.39
C VAL A 102 -5.26 -4.66 -0.39
N TYR A 103 -5.59 -4.28 0.83
CA TYR A 103 -4.62 -4.20 1.92
C TYR A 103 -4.69 -5.45 2.77
N VAL A 104 -3.52 -6.04 3.04
CA VAL A 104 -3.43 -7.21 3.93
C VAL A 104 -3.73 -6.78 5.36
N THR A 105 -4.31 -7.66 6.18
CA THR A 105 -4.56 -7.38 7.60
C THR A 105 -3.24 -7.10 8.34
N PRO A 106 -3.15 -6.02 9.14
CA PRO A 106 -1.96 -5.76 9.94
C PRO A 106 -1.59 -6.95 10.83
N GLY A 107 -0.30 -7.29 10.88
CA GLY A 107 0.21 -8.37 11.73
C GLY A 107 0.24 -9.76 11.09
N PHE A 108 -0.26 -9.92 9.85
CA PHE A 108 -0.31 -11.20 9.14
C PHE A 108 0.65 -11.20 7.93
N SER A 109 1.95 -11.18 8.20
CA SER A 109 3.00 -11.16 7.15
C SER A 109 2.94 -12.38 6.22
N GLU A 110 2.44 -13.52 6.72
CA GLU A 110 2.25 -14.77 5.99
C GLU A 110 1.18 -14.70 4.90
N LEU A 111 0.28 -13.71 4.98
CA LEU A 111 -0.70 -13.39 3.96
C LEU A 111 -0.15 -12.44 2.88
N GLN A 112 1.15 -12.10 2.95
CA GLN A 112 1.83 -11.26 1.99
C GLN A 112 2.80 -12.11 1.15
N PRO A 113 2.40 -12.56 -0.06
CA PRO A 113 3.25 -13.39 -0.92
C PRO A 113 4.65 -12.80 -1.15
N ILE A 114 4.74 -11.47 -1.22
CA ILE A 114 6.00 -10.77 -1.49
C ILE A 114 7.08 -11.05 -0.42
N GLU A 115 6.70 -11.33 0.84
CA GLU A 115 7.66 -11.62 1.91
C GLU A 115 8.44 -12.91 1.63
N MET A 116 7.75 -13.95 1.17
CA MET A 116 8.36 -15.24 0.83
C MET A 116 9.13 -15.17 -0.51
N VAL A 117 8.63 -14.40 -1.49
CA VAL A 117 9.42 -14.10 -2.70
C VAL A 117 10.73 -13.41 -2.33
N TRP A 118 10.68 -12.40 -1.45
CA TRP A 118 11.89 -11.74 -0.95
C TRP A 118 12.80 -12.66 -0.17
N ALA A 119 12.28 -13.60 0.61
CA ALA A 119 13.10 -14.60 1.30
C ALA A 119 13.88 -15.48 0.31
N ASN A 120 13.23 -15.91 -0.78
CA ASN A 120 13.87 -16.67 -1.86
C ASN A 120 14.97 -15.86 -2.57
N VAL A 121 14.72 -14.59 -2.86
CA VAL A 121 15.69 -13.70 -3.53
C VAL A 121 16.85 -13.32 -2.61
N LYS A 122 16.56 -12.94 -1.36
CA LYS A 122 17.59 -12.50 -0.39
C LYS A 122 18.47 -13.64 0.11
N GLY A 123 17.95 -14.87 0.15
CA GLY A 123 18.69 -16.04 0.64
C GLY A 123 20.05 -16.25 -0.06
N PRO A 124 20.07 -16.43 -1.39
CA PRO A 124 21.32 -16.54 -2.16
C PRO A 124 22.24 -15.33 -2.02
N VAL A 125 21.69 -14.11 -2.10
CA VAL A 125 22.46 -12.87 -1.96
C VAL A 125 23.15 -12.81 -0.60
N GLY A 126 22.40 -13.11 0.48
CA GLY A 126 22.88 -13.12 1.86
C GLY A 126 23.95 -14.18 2.13
N ARG A 127 23.76 -15.40 1.60
CA ARG A 127 24.75 -16.49 1.77
C ARG A 127 26.07 -16.24 1.05
N ALA A 128 26.08 -15.37 0.03
CA ALA A 128 27.28 -15.00 -0.71
C ALA A 128 28.07 -13.84 -0.08
N TYR A 129 27.62 -13.29 1.06
CA TYR A 129 28.31 -12.16 1.70
C TYR A 129 29.70 -12.55 2.25
N THR A 130 30.64 -11.64 2.05
CA THR A 130 32.01 -11.68 2.58
C THR A 130 32.37 -10.32 3.18
N SER A 131 33.50 -10.24 3.90
CA SER A 131 33.99 -8.97 4.48
C SER A 131 34.37 -7.90 3.44
N THR A 132 34.52 -8.28 2.18
CA THR A 132 34.87 -7.39 1.07
C THR A 132 33.69 -7.10 0.13
N THR A 133 32.49 -7.57 0.45
CA THR A 133 31.30 -7.36 -0.39
C THR A 133 30.97 -5.87 -0.50
N THR A 134 30.88 -5.39 -1.73
CA THR A 134 30.54 -3.99 -2.06
C THR A 134 29.05 -3.84 -2.36
N PHE A 135 28.57 -2.60 -2.46
CA PHE A 135 27.20 -2.34 -2.89
C PHE A 135 26.92 -2.81 -4.33
N GLN A 136 27.93 -2.73 -5.21
CA GLN A 136 27.81 -3.24 -6.58
C GLN A 136 27.64 -4.76 -6.59
N ASP A 137 28.43 -5.48 -5.78
CA ASP A 137 28.27 -6.93 -5.65
C ASP A 137 26.85 -7.33 -5.21
N VAL A 138 26.25 -6.55 -4.30
CA VAL A 138 24.87 -6.78 -3.84
C VAL A 138 23.88 -6.55 -4.96
N LEU A 139 24.05 -5.49 -5.76
CA LEU A 139 23.20 -5.21 -6.91
C LEU A 139 23.28 -6.33 -7.96
N ASP A 140 24.49 -6.72 -8.37
CA ASP A 140 24.69 -7.77 -9.38
C ASP A 140 24.09 -9.12 -8.93
N ARG A 141 24.23 -9.45 -7.64
CA ARG A 141 23.66 -10.67 -7.06
C ARG A 141 22.14 -10.59 -6.97
N LEU A 142 21.59 -9.41 -6.67
CA LEU A 142 20.15 -9.20 -6.61
C LEU A 142 19.51 -9.33 -8.00
N GLU A 143 20.11 -8.73 -9.02
CA GLU A 143 19.67 -8.85 -10.41
C GLU A 143 19.70 -10.31 -10.87
N ARG A 144 20.78 -11.04 -10.58
CA ARG A 144 20.88 -12.47 -10.86
C ARG A 144 19.80 -13.27 -10.12
N ALA A 145 19.58 -13.01 -8.84
CA ALA A 145 18.59 -13.73 -8.04
C ALA A 145 17.15 -13.49 -8.55
N PHE A 146 16.84 -12.30 -9.08
CA PHE A 146 15.55 -12.06 -9.74
C PHE A 146 15.46 -12.73 -11.11
N PHE A 147 16.54 -12.76 -11.88
CA PHE A 147 16.58 -13.46 -13.17
C PHE A 147 16.38 -14.98 -13.02
N GLU A 148 16.94 -15.56 -11.96
CA GLU A 148 16.83 -16.98 -11.63
C GLU A 148 15.52 -17.33 -10.89
N LEU A 149 14.70 -16.34 -10.52
CA LEU A 149 13.47 -16.58 -9.78
C LEU A 149 12.43 -17.27 -10.68
N ASP A 150 12.16 -18.53 -10.37
CA ASP A 150 11.18 -19.33 -11.09
C ASP A 150 9.74 -18.83 -10.88
N SER A 151 8.98 -18.76 -11.97
CA SER A 151 7.56 -18.47 -11.95
C SER A 151 6.76 -19.48 -11.11
N GLU A 152 7.20 -20.74 -11.04
CA GLU A 152 6.59 -21.74 -10.17
C GLU A 152 6.72 -21.35 -8.68
N VAL A 153 7.87 -20.82 -8.27
CA VAL A 153 8.10 -20.33 -6.90
C VAL A 153 7.15 -19.18 -6.57
N ILE A 154 6.97 -18.24 -7.50
CA ILE A 154 6.02 -17.12 -7.34
C ILE A 154 4.59 -17.65 -7.19
N CYS A 155 4.17 -18.55 -8.09
CA CYS A 155 2.82 -19.15 -8.06
C CYS A 155 2.56 -19.92 -6.76
N ASN A 156 3.52 -20.73 -6.31
CA ASN A 156 3.38 -21.51 -5.08
C ASN A 156 3.35 -20.63 -3.84
N THR A 157 4.08 -19.52 -3.86
CA THR A 157 4.04 -18.51 -2.80
C THR A 157 2.66 -17.85 -2.70
N ILE A 158 2.06 -17.47 -3.82
CA ILE A 158 0.69 -16.93 -3.86
C ILE A 158 -0.31 -17.97 -3.33
N LYS A 159 -0.25 -19.22 -3.85
CA LYS A 159 -1.11 -20.32 -3.40
C LYS A 159 -1.01 -20.57 -1.89
N SER A 160 0.20 -20.50 -1.34
CA SER A 160 0.43 -20.68 0.10
C SER A 160 -0.25 -19.60 0.93
N SER A 161 -0.10 -18.32 0.56
CA SER A 161 -0.79 -17.22 1.26
C SER A 161 -2.31 -17.29 1.08
N THR A 162 -2.81 -17.69 -0.09
CA THR A 162 -4.25 -17.88 -0.32
C THR A 162 -4.82 -19.01 0.53
N ALA A 163 -4.14 -20.16 0.63
CA ALA A 163 -4.59 -21.27 1.47
C ALA A 163 -4.72 -20.84 2.94
N LYS A 164 -3.71 -20.14 3.47
CA LYS A 164 -3.75 -19.60 4.83
C LYS A 164 -4.89 -18.61 5.06
N LEU A 165 -5.23 -17.81 4.05
CA LEU A 165 -6.37 -16.90 4.14
C LEU A 165 -7.68 -17.68 4.26
N LEU A 166 -7.87 -18.72 3.45
CA LEU A 166 -9.08 -19.55 3.44
C LEU A 166 -9.24 -20.37 4.73
N ASP A 167 -8.14 -20.74 5.39
CA ASP A 167 -8.16 -21.45 6.68
C ASP A 167 -8.57 -20.55 7.86
N LEU A 168 -8.68 -19.23 7.66
CA LEU A 168 -9.14 -18.28 8.69
C LEU A 168 -10.67 -18.06 8.66
N ASP A 169 -11.35 -18.47 7.60
CA ASP A 169 -12.81 -18.38 7.42
C ASP A 169 -13.54 -19.59 8.05
#